data_AF-A0A3M1BZE3-F1
#
_entry.id   AF-A0A3M1BZE3-F1
#
_cell.length_a   1.000
_cell.length_b   1.000
_cell.length_c   1.000
_cell.angle_alpha   90.00
_cell.angle_beta   90.00
_cell.angle_gamma   90.00
#
_symmetry.space_group_name_H-M   'P 1'
#
loop_
_entity.id
_entity.type
_entity.pdbx_description
1 polymer ?
#
loop_
_entity_poly.entity_id
_entity_poly.type
_entity_poly.pdbx_seq_one_letter_code
_entity_poly.pdbx_strand_id
1 'polypeptide(L)'
;MAVPPYEVYKTLEEELGKEKAEKIGRVIEETLTAIERRAYEQKPILKAELRDELTKELVTKADIAEVRAEIAGVMAEVEKVRAEVKVLQAKFTEEFKLIRVWLIILTLLVAVFNRDALGIILEIVLNF
;
A
#
# COMPACT_ATOMS: atom_id res chain seq x y z
N MET A 1 20.90 45.60 4.74
CA MET A 1 21.59 45.80 6.02
C MET A 1 20.51 45.96 7.05
N ALA A 2 20.31 44.92 7.84
CA ALA A 2 19.41 44.96 8.97
C ALA A 2 20.02 45.82 10.08
N VAL A 3 19.35 46.90 10.43
CA VAL A 3 19.78 47.87 11.44
C VAL A 3 18.83 47.74 12.63
N PRO A 4 19.32 47.81 13.88
CA PRO A 4 18.48 47.87 15.06
C PRO A 4 17.47 49.02 14.96
N PRO A 5 16.21 48.83 15.41
CA PRO A 5 15.25 49.92 15.51
C PRO A 5 15.81 51.07 16.36
N TYR A 6 15.47 52.31 16.00
CA TYR A 6 15.96 53.52 16.68
C TYR A 6 15.69 53.51 18.20
N GLU A 7 14.57 52.91 18.62
CA GLU A 7 14.21 52.74 20.03
C GLU A 7 15.26 51.93 20.80
N VAL A 8 15.82 50.88 20.19
CA VAL A 8 16.87 50.04 20.80
C VAL A 8 18.15 50.86 21.01
N TYR A 9 18.54 51.67 20.02
CA TYR A 9 19.69 52.56 20.14
C TYR A 9 19.49 53.62 21.22
N LYS A 10 18.30 54.22 21.27
CA LYS A 10 17.95 55.25 22.26
C LYS A 10 18.01 54.72 23.68
N THR A 11 17.45 53.54 23.95
CA THR A 11 17.50 52.90 25.28
C THR A 11 18.93 52.54 25.67
N LEU A 12 19.75 52.07 24.73
CA LEU A 12 21.17 51.79 24.98
C LEU A 12 21.97 53.06 25.31
N GLU A 13 21.72 54.17 24.62
CA GLU A 13 22.38 55.45 24.90
C GLU A 13 21.99 56.03 26.27
N GLU A 14 20.70 55.95 26.64
CA GLU A 14 20.17 56.44 27.92
C GLU A 14 20.74 55.66 29.13
N GLU A 15 20.93 54.34 29.02
CA GLU A 15 21.40 53.50 30.13
C GLU A 15 22.93 53.36 30.22
N LEU A 16 23.63 53.29 29.07
CA LEU A 16 25.03 52.88 29.01
C LEU A 16 25.98 54.01 28.58
N GLY A 17 25.43 55.14 28.12
CA GLY A 17 26.17 56.24 27.51
C GLY A 17 26.57 55.95 26.06
N LYS A 18 26.73 57.03 25.28
CA LYS A 18 26.95 56.98 23.82
C LYS A 18 28.01 55.99 23.35
N GLU A 19 29.17 55.96 23.99
CA GLU A 19 30.30 55.13 23.55
C GLU A 19 30.01 53.62 23.66
N LYS A 20 29.34 53.19 24.74
CA LYS A 20 28.98 51.78 24.94
C LYS A 20 27.79 51.38 24.08
N ALA A 21 26.82 52.27 23.92
CA ALA A 21 25.66 52.07 23.05
C ALA A 21 26.09 51.86 21.59
N GLU A 22 27.07 52.62 21.11
CA GLU A 22 27.60 52.50 19.75
C GLU A 22 28.34 51.17 19.52
N LYS A 23 29.11 50.69 20.51
CA LYS A 23 29.76 49.37 20.44
C LYS A 23 28.74 48.24 20.40
N ILE A 24 27.71 48.30 21.25
CA ILE A 24 26.66 47.27 21.29
C ILE A 24 25.83 47.32 20.01
N GLY A 25 25.48 48.51 19.53
CA GLY A 25 24.76 48.71 18.27
C GLY A 25 25.49 48.07 17.08
N ARG A 26 26.80 48.26 16.98
CA ARG A 26 27.63 47.59 15.96
C ARG A 26 27.59 46.07 16.06
N VAL A 27 27.69 45.51 17.27
CA VAL A 27 27.61 44.06 17.46
C VAL A 27 26.22 43.53 17.06
N ILE A 28 25.15 44.27 17.34
CA ILE A 28 23.78 43.91 16.94
C ILE A 28 23.62 44.00 15.41
N GLU A 29 24.16 45.03 14.76
CA GLU A 29 24.16 45.15 13.30
C GLU A 29 24.91 43.99 12.62
N GLU A 30 26.07 43.62 13.15
CA GLU A 30 26.86 42.49 12.66
C GLU A 30 26.09 41.18 12.83
N THR A 31 25.44 40.96 13.97
CA THR A 31 24.63 39.75 14.21
C THR A 31 23.36 39.70 13.37
N LEU A 32 22.63 40.82 13.23
CA LEU A 32 21.46 40.92 12.35
C LEU A 32 21.84 40.65 10.90
N THR A 33 22.95 41.22 10.43
CA THR A 33 23.47 41.00 9.08
C THR A 33 23.88 39.53 8.88
N ALA A 34 24.50 38.90 9.89
CA ALA A 34 24.84 37.48 9.84
C ALA A 34 23.59 36.58 9.81
N ILE A 35 22.54 36.92 10.56
CA ILE A 35 21.25 36.21 10.54
C ILE A 35 20.57 36.37 9.18
N GLU A 36 20.50 37.58 8.64
CA GLU A 36 19.88 37.88 7.35
C GLU A 36 20.60 37.16 6.21
N ARG A 37 21.95 37.12 6.25
CA ARG A 37 22.77 36.36 5.31
C ARG A 37 22.53 34.85 5.41
N ARG A 38 22.52 34.29 6.63
CA ARG A 38 22.20 32.86 6.84
C ARG A 38 20.80 32.52 6.38
N ALA A 39 19.82 33.39 6.61
CA ALA A 39 18.46 33.19 6.12
C ALA A 39 18.40 33.18 4.58
N TYR A 40 19.14 34.06 3.92
CA TYR A 40 19.27 34.07 2.46
C TYR A 40 19.95 32.82 1.90
N GLU A 41 21.01 32.34 2.56
CA GLU A 41 21.74 31.13 2.19
C GLU A 41 20.92 29.85 2.45
N GLN A 42 20.12 29.81 3.52
CA GLN A 42 19.31 28.65 3.89
C GLN A 42 17.99 28.56 3.12
N LYS A 43 17.40 29.69 2.70
CA LYS A 43 16.13 29.71 1.93
C LYS A 43 16.13 28.81 0.69
N PRO A 44 17.15 28.80 -0.19
CA PRO A 44 17.19 27.88 -1.32
C PRO A 44 17.40 26.42 -0.89
N ILE A 45 18.16 26.17 0.18
CA ILE A 45 18.43 24.83 0.71
C ILE A 45 17.14 24.21 1.25
N LEU A 46 16.47 24.91 2.17
CA LEU A 46 15.17 24.49 2.74
C LEU A 46 14.12 24.29 1.65
N LYS A 47 14.10 25.16 0.62
CA LYS A 47 13.19 25.00 -0.51
C LYS A 47 13.51 23.76 -1.36
N ALA A 48 14.79 23.40 -1.50
CA ALA A 48 15.21 22.21 -2.22
C ALA A 48 14.88 20.94 -1.42
N GLU A 49 15.17 20.92 -0.11
CA GLU A 49 14.82 19.82 0.80
C GLU A 49 13.30 19.59 0.83
N LEU A 50 12.49 20.64 1.01
CA LEU A 50 11.03 20.51 0.97
C LEU A 50 10.55 19.93 -0.38
N ARG A 51 11.12 20.40 -1.50
CA ARG A 51 10.75 19.87 -2.82
C ARG A 51 11.10 18.40 -2.97
N ASP A 52 12.26 17.99 -2.48
CA ASP A 52 12.71 16.60 -2.53
C ASP A 52 11.81 15.70 -1.67
N GLU A 53 11.50 16.12 -0.44
CA GLU A 53 10.57 15.43 0.46
C GLU A 53 9.17 15.31 -0.16
N LEU A 54 8.60 16.42 -0.67
CA LEU A 54 7.30 16.39 -1.34
C LEU A 54 7.31 15.48 -2.57
N THR A 55 8.40 15.47 -3.34
CA THR A 55 8.52 14.59 -4.52
C THR A 55 8.54 13.12 -4.10
N LYS A 56 9.32 12.77 -3.08
CA LYS A 56 9.39 11.40 -2.53
C LYS A 56 8.04 10.94 -1.97
N GLU A 57 7.35 11.80 -1.23
CA GLU A 57 6.00 11.48 -0.72
C GLU A 57 4.99 11.27 -1.85
N LEU A 58 5.03 12.10 -2.89
CA LEU A 58 4.13 11.97 -4.05
C LEU A 58 4.39 10.67 -4.83
N VAL A 59 5.65 10.31 -5.05
CA VAL A 59 6.03 9.02 -5.66
C VAL A 59 5.50 7.86 -4.81
N THR A 60 5.75 7.90 -3.49
CA THR A 60 5.27 6.85 -2.57
C THR A 60 3.74 6.70 -2.61
N LYS A 61 2.99 7.82 -2.69
CA LYS A 61 1.52 7.77 -2.82
C LYS A 61 1.06 7.19 -4.15
N ALA A 62 1.77 7.47 -5.24
CA ALA A 62 1.49 6.89 -6.56
C ALA A 62 1.73 5.38 -6.54
N ASP A 63 2.85 4.92 -6.00
CA ASP A 63 3.19 3.50 -5.87
C ASP A 63 2.12 2.76 -5.03
N ILE A 64 1.67 3.35 -3.92
CA ILE A 64 0.58 2.79 -3.11
C ILE A 64 -0.74 2.69 -3.90
N ALA A 65 -1.03 3.67 -4.75
CA ALA A 65 -2.23 3.65 -5.59
C ALA A 65 -2.16 2.53 -6.64
N GLU A 66 -0.99 2.33 -7.25
CA GLU A 66 -0.74 1.24 -8.20
C GLU A 66 -0.90 -0.13 -7.52
N VAL A 67 -0.26 -0.35 -6.37
CA VAL A 67 -0.41 -1.59 -5.60
C VAL A 67 -1.88 -1.86 -5.22
N ARG A 68 -2.65 -0.83 -4.86
CA ARG A 68 -4.08 -0.98 -4.58
C ARG A 68 -4.88 -1.40 -5.82
N ALA A 69 -4.53 -0.88 -6.99
CA ALA A 69 -5.17 -1.27 -8.25
C ALA A 69 -4.83 -2.72 -8.63
N GLU A 70 -3.58 -3.14 -8.47
CA GLU A 70 -3.16 -4.52 -8.68
C GLU A 70 -3.90 -5.49 -7.74
N ILE A 71 -3.99 -5.16 -6.44
CA ILE A 71 -4.75 -5.96 -5.46
C ILE A 71 -6.21 -6.09 -5.88
N ALA A 72 -6.85 -4.99 -6.31
CA ALA A 72 -8.22 -5.03 -6.79
C ALA A 72 -8.38 -5.93 -8.03
N GLY A 73 -7.41 -5.89 -8.95
CA GLY A 73 -7.36 -6.78 -10.12
C GLY A 73 -7.25 -8.25 -9.72
N VAL A 74 -6.34 -8.59 -8.81
CA VAL A 74 -6.17 -9.96 -8.30
C VAL A 74 -7.44 -10.44 -7.59
N MET A 75 -8.09 -9.59 -6.79
CA MET A 75 -9.35 -9.96 -6.13
C MET A 75 -10.44 -10.30 -7.15
N ALA A 76 -10.59 -9.51 -8.21
CA ALA A 76 -11.57 -9.79 -9.27
C ALA A 76 -11.27 -11.11 -10.00
N GLU A 77 -9.99 -11.40 -10.26
CA GLU A 77 -9.59 -12.67 -10.89
C GLU A 77 -9.86 -13.87 -9.97
N VAL A 78 -9.57 -13.74 -8.66
CA VAL A 78 -9.90 -14.77 -7.65
C VAL A 78 -11.40 -15.03 -7.58
N GLU A 79 -12.23 -13.99 -7.64
CA GLU A 79 -13.69 -14.14 -7.65
C GLU A 79 -14.17 -14.87 -8.91
N LYS A 80 -13.61 -14.54 -10.07
CA LYS A 80 -13.91 -15.21 -11.34
C LYS A 80 -13.54 -16.70 -11.26
N VAL A 81 -12.32 -17.02 -10.82
CA VAL A 81 -11.87 -18.41 -10.64
C VAL A 81 -12.77 -19.16 -9.67
N ARG A 82 -13.15 -18.53 -8.54
CA ARG A 82 -14.07 -19.13 -7.57
C ARG A 82 -15.44 -19.44 -8.19
N ALA A 83 -15.95 -18.56 -9.06
CA ALA A 83 -17.20 -18.80 -9.77
C ALA A 83 -17.08 -19.97 -10.75
N GLU A 84 -16.00 -20.02 -11.53
CA GLU A 84 -15.73 -21.11 -12.48
C GLU A 84 -15.61 -22.46 -11.75
N VAL A 85 -14.90 -22.51 -10.63
CA VAL A 85 -14.79 -23.73 -9.80
C VAL A 85 -16.15 -24.20 -9.30
N LYS A 86 -17.02 -23.29 -8.85
CA LYS A 86 -18.39 -23.65 -8.41
C LYS A 86 -19.20 -24.26 -9.56
N VAL A 87 -19.10 -23.69 -10.76
CA VAL A 87 -19.78 -24.22 -11.95
C VAL A 87 -19.25 -25.61 -12.30
N LEU A 88 -17.93 -25.81 -12.27
CA LEU A 88 -17.31 -27.12 -12.52
C LEU A 88 -17.75 -28.15 -11.47
N GLN A 89 -17.76 -27.79 -10.19
CA GLN A 89 -18.23 -28.67 -9.11
C GLN A 89 -19.70 -29.07 -9.30
N ALA A 90 -20.56 -28.14 -9.72
CA ALA A 90 -21.96 -28.42 -10.01
C ALA A 90 -22.10 -29.42 -11.17
N LYS A 91 -21.41 -29.16 -12.30
CA LYS A 91 -21.40 -30.06 -13.46
C LYS A 91 -20.91 -31.46 -13.11
N PHE A 92 -19.80 -31.54 -12.39
CA PHE A 92 -19.24 -32.82 -11.94
C PHE A 92 -20.24 -33.57 -11.03
N THR A 93 -20.89 -32.87 -10.11
CA THR A 93 -21.92 -33.47 -9.24
C THR A 93 -23.12 -34.00 -10.04
N GLU A 94 -23.54 -33.28 -11.08
CA GLU A 94 -24.62 -33.73 -11.97
C GLU A 94 -24.22 -34.97 -12.78
N GLU A 95 -23.04 -34.96 -13.40
CA GLU A 95 -22.52 -36.10 -14.15
C GLU A 95 -22.37 -37.34 -13.25
N PHE A 96 -21.87 -37.18 -12.02
CA PHE A 96 -21.78 -38.28 -11.06
C PHE A 96 -23.14 -38.85 -10.66
N LYS A 97 -24.19 -38.02 -10.58
CA LYS A 97 -25.55 -38.53 -10.33
C LYS A 97 -26.03 -39.40 -11.49
N LEU A 98 -25.80 -38.96 -12.74
CA LEU A 98 -26.16 -39.74 -13.92
C LEU A 98 -25.39 -41.06 -13.96
N ILE A 99 -24.07 -41.02 -13.75
CA ILE A 99 -23.24 -42.23 -13.70
C ILE A 99 -23.73 -43.18 -12.61
N ARG A 100 -24.06 -42.67 -11.41
CA ARG A 100 -24.60 -43.48 -10.32
C ARG A 100 -25.91 -44.19 -10.72
N VAL A 101 -26.83 -43.49 -11.38
CA VAL A 101 -28.08 -44.09 -11.87
C VAL A 101 -27.82 -45.17 -12.92
N TRP A 102 -26.95 -44.89 -13.90
CA TRP A 102 -26.57 -45.85 -14.92
C TRP A 102 -25.88 -47.09 -14.35
N LEU A 103 -25.02 -46.93 -13.35
CA LEU A 103 -24.40 -48.04 -12.64
C LEU A 103 -25.44 -48.93 -11.95
N ILE A 104 -26.42 -48.34 -11.26
CA ILE A 104 -27.51 -49.12 -10.63
C ILE A 104 -28.29 -49.90 -11.70
N ILE A 105 -28.68 -49.26 -12.80
CA ILE A 105 -29.41 -49.91 -13.90
C ILE A 105 -28.58 -51.06 -14.48
N LEU A 106 -27.29 -50.83 -14.73
CA LEU A 106 -26.38 -51.83 -15.25
C LEU A 106 -26.25 -53.03 -14.29
N THR A 107 -26.06 -52.78 -13.00
CA THR A 107 -26.01 -53.86 -11.99
C THR A 107 -27.30 -54.67 -11.98
N LEU A 108 -28.47 -54.03 -12.07
CA LEU A 108 -29.75 -54.73 -12.13
C LEU A 108 -29.89 -55.57 -13.41
N LEU A 109 -29.48 -55.05 -14.56
CA LEU A 109 -29.50 -55.81 -15.82
C LEU A 109 -28.57 -57.03 -15.75
N VAL A 110 -27.35 -56.86 -15.24
CA VAL A 110 -26.42 -58.00 -15.04
C VAL A 110 -27.02 -59.00 -14.05
N ALA A 111 -27.75 -58.57 -13.01
CA ALA A 111 -28.44 -59.46 -12.09
C ALA A 111 -29.48 -60.37 -12.75
N VAL A 112 -30.21 -59.82 -13.72
CA VAL A 112 -31.28 -60.54 -14.44
C VAL A 112 -30.69 -61.46 -15.50
N PHE A 113 -29.69 -60.99 -16.25
CA PHE A 113 -29.23 -61.66 -17.47
C PHE A 113 -27.90 -62.42 -17.32
N ASN A 114 -27.09 -62.13 -16.30
CA ASN A 114 -25.76 -62.74 -16.12
C ASN A 114 -25.34 -62.80 -14.63
N ARG A 115 -25.83 -63.84 -13.93
CA ARG A 115 -25.54 -64.04 -12.50
C ARG A 115 -24.07 -64.35 -12.20
N ASP A 116 -23.36 -65.01 -13.11
CA ASP A 116 -21.94 -65.33 -12.92
C ASP A 116 -21.09 -64.05 -12.94
N ALA A 117 -21.39 -63.11 -13.85
CA ALA A 117 -20.75 -61.81 -13.88
C ALA A 117 -21.03 -60.97 -12.63
N LEU A 118 -22.22 -61.07 -12.02
CA LEU A 118 -22.48 -60.42 -10.74
C LEU A 118 -21.57 -60.94 -9.62
N GLY A 119 -21.32 -62.25 -9.57
CA GLY A 119 -20.43 -62.84 -8.55
C GLY A 119 -19.04 -62.22 -8.60
N ILE A 120 -18.48 -62.07 -9.80
CA ILE A 120 -17.18 -61.44 -10.04
C ILE A 120 -17.20 -59.96 -9.62
N ILE A 121 -18.27 -59.22 -9.95
CA ILE A 121 -18.41 -57.80 -9.56
C ILE A 121 -18.45 -57.66 -8.03
N LEU A 122 -19.22 -58.50 -7.34
CA LEU A 122 -19.31 -58.48 -5.87
C LEU A 122 -17.98 -58.81 -5.21
N GLU A 123 -17.25 -59.79 -5.73
CA GLU A 123 -15.92 -60.15 -5.23
C GLU A 123 -14.92 -59.00 -5.39
N ILE A 124 -14.96 -58.26 -6.50
CA ILE A 124 -14.10 -57.08 -6.70
C ILE A 124 -14.47 -55.95 -5.72
N VAL A 125 -15.77 -55.66 -5.55
CA VAL A 125 -16.25 -54.54 -4.71
C VAL A 125 -16.04 -54.80 -3.22
N LEU A 126 -16.21 -56.03 -2.75
CA LEU A 126 -16.08 -56.38 -1.33
C LEU A 126 -14.61 -56.54 -0.89
N ASN A 127 -13.68 -56.68 -1.83
CA ASN A 127 -12.24 -56.81 -1.57
C ASN A 127 -11.46 -55.49 -1.74
N PHE A 128 -12.16 -54.36 -1.94
CA PHE A 128 -11.60 -53.00 -1.99
C PHE A 128 -11.95 -52.23 -0.72
#